data_AF-A0A1Y1LPC2-F1
#
_entry.id   AF-A0A1Y1LPC2-F1
#
_cell.length_a   1.000
_cell.length_b   1.000
_cell.length_c   1.000
_cell.angle_alpha   90.00
_cell.angle_beta   90.00
_cell.angle_gamma   90.00
#
_symmetry.space_group_name_H-M   'P 1'
#
loop_
_entity.id
_entity.type
_entity.pdbx_description
1 polymer ?
#
loop_
_entity_poly.entity_id
_entity_poly.type
_entity_poly.pdbx_seq_one_letter_code
_entity_poly.pdbx_strand_id
1 'polypeptide(L)'
;MSNLNEGPKKSSLELIYSGMIFLEQFVENVTSYSSRYNSISSILYAPENLTGKPSKYPNYGDDPNSYTLRSYGSWWNQSEAAQPAYMPQDVDPIPSEDFVTVRSGDGC
;
A
#
# COMPACT_ATOMS: atom_id res chain seq x y z
N MET A 1 33.47 -50.12 9.24
CA MET A 1 32.14 -49.53 8.98
C MET A 1 32.29 -48.02 9.09
N SER A 2 32.32 -47.31 7.97
CA SER A 2 32.49 -45.86 7.93
C SER A 2 31.16 -45.18 8.28
N ASN A 3 31.12 -44.50 9.42
CA ASN A 3 30.00 -43.65 9.79
C ASN A 3 29.86 -42.53 8.74
N LEU A 4 28.83 -42.62 7.91
CA LEU A 4 28.36 -41.50 7.11
C LEU A 4 27.75 -40.50 8.09
N ASN A 5 28.54 -39.50 8.49
CA ASN A 5 28.03 -38.34 9.22
C ASN A 5 27.02 -37.64 8.31
N GLU A 6 25.72 -37.86 8.54
CA GLU A 6 24.67 -36.99 8.01
C GLU A 6 24.95 -35.59 8.55
N GLY A 7 25.25 -34.67 7.64
CA GLY A 7 25.43 -33.26 7.99
C GLY A 7 24.19 -32.69 8.68
N PRO A 8 24.31 -31.52 9.32
CA PRO A 8 23.20 -30.92 10.05
C PRO A 8 21.96 -30.83 9.16
N LYS A 9 20.85 -31.45 9.59
CA LYS A 9 19.57 -31.40 8.88
C LYS A 9 19.09 -29.94 8.89
N LYS A 10 19.11 -29.31 7.71
CA LYS A 10 18.60 -27.95 7.52
C LYS A 10 17.14 -27.87 7.95
N SER A 11 16.77 -26.77 8.57
CA SER A 11 15.39 -26.55 8.99
C SER A 11 14.47 -26.44 7.76
N SER A 12 13.20 -26.80 7.90
CA SER A 12 12.22 -26.67 6.82
C SER A 12 12.15 -25.25 6.25
N LEU A 13 12.36 -24.23 7.09
CA LEU A 13 12.42 -22.83 6.65
C LEU A 13 13.66 -22.56 5.80
N GLU A 14 14.84 -23.05 6.21
CA GLU A 14 16.06 -22.89 5.41
C GLU A 14 15.97 -23.58 4.05
N LEU A 15 15.25 -24.71 3.97
CA LEU A 15 14.96 -25.39 2.70
C LEU A 15 13.99 -24.59 1.82
N ILE A 16 12.95 -23.98 2.40
CA ILE A 16 11.99 -23.14 1.68
C ILE A 16 12.67 -21.87 1.15
N TYR A 17 13.54 -21.24 1.94
CA TYR A 17 14.26 -20.03 1.54
C TYR A 17 15.52 -20.33 0.71
N SER A 18 15.97 -21.58 0.61
CA SER A 18 17.16 -21.99 -0.15
C SER A 18 16.91 -21.79 -1.65
N GLY A 19 17.49 -20.72 -2.21
CA GLY A 19 17.37 -20.38 -3.63
C GLY A 19 16.33 -19.31 -3.94
N MET A 20 15.68 -18.74 -2.92
CA MET A 20 14.89 -17.52 -3.09
C MET A 20 15.81 -16.32 -3.36
N ILE A 21 15.41 -15.48 -4.30
CA ILE A 21 16.03 -14.19 -4.58
C ILE A 21 15.18 -13.08 -3.97
N PHE A 22 15.84 -12.10 -3.35
CA PHE A 22 15.17 -10.89 -2.92
C PHE A 22 14.98 -9.97 -4.12
N LEU A 23 13.72 -9.64 -4.44
CA LEU A 23 13.36 -8.70 -5.50
C LEU A 23 12.76 -7.44 -4.87
N GLU A 24 13.35 -6.29 -5.17
CA GLU A 24 12.76 -4.99 -4.84
C GLU A 24 11.94 -4.50 -6.04
N GLN A 25 10.63 -4.37 -5.88
CA GLN A 25 9.71 -3.97 -6.95
C GLN A 25 8.94 -2.71 -6.54
N PHE A 26 8.77 -1.80 -7.50
CA PHE A 26 8.05 -0.54 -7.31
C PHE A 26 6.87 -0.44 -8.26
N VAL A 27 5.91 0.41 -7.90
CA VAL A 27 4.77 0.73 -8.75
C VAL A 27 5.28 1.43 -10.00
N GLU A 28 4.92 0.89 -11.17
CA GLU A 28 5.24 1.49 -12.46
C GLU A 28 4.10 2.42 -12.91
N ASN A 29 2.85 1.99 -12.74
CA ASN A 29 1.68 2.76 -13.18
C ASN A 29 0.49 2.59 -12.23
N VAL A 30 -0.34 3.63 -12.14
CA VAL A 30 -1.67 3.57 -11.51
C VAL A 30 -2.72 3.36 -12.60
N THR A 31 -3.53 2.32 -12.49
CA THR A 31 -4.48 1.91 -13.53
C THR A 31 -5.91 2.35 -13.25
N SER A 32 -6.33 2.40 -11.99
CA SER A 32 -7.68 2.79 -11.59
C SER A 32 -7.70 3.30 -10.16
N TYR A 33 -8.62 4.19 -9.84
CA TYR A 33 -8.80 4.74 -8.50
C TYR A 33 -10.22 5.28 -8.33
N SER A 34 -10.73 5.29 -7.09
CA SER A 34 -12.07 5.81 -6.77
C SER A 34 -12.11 7.29 -6.41
N SER A 35 -11.02 7.86 -5.89
CA SER A 35 -10.97 9.26 -5.48
C SER A 35 -9.76 10.00 -6.03
N ARG A 36 -10.03 11.25 -6.44
CA ARG A 36 -9.03 12.21 -6.89
C ARG A 36 -9.26 13.51 -6.16
N TYR A 37 -8.25 13.96 -5.41
CA TYR A 37 -8.34 15.22 -4.67
C TYR A 37 -7.96 16.44 -5.53
N ASN A 38 -7.37 16.21 -6.71
CA ASN A 38 -6.80 17.25 -7.55
C ASN A 38 -7.49 17.38 -8.92
N SER A 39 -7.21 18.48 -9.62
CA SER A 39 -7.58 18.63 -11.04
C SER A 39 -6.65 17.78 -11.92
N ILE A 40 -7.13 17.38 -13.10
CA ILE A 40 -6.35 16.61 -14.09
C ILE A 40 -5.02 17.31 -14.47
N SER A 41 -5.00 18.64 -14.40
CA SER A 41 -3.84 19.47 -14.71
C SER A 41 -2.85 19.63 -13.54
N SER A 42 -3.16 19.12 -12.36
CA SER A 42 -2.33 19.27 -11.16
C SER A 42 -1.54 18.00 -10.89
N ILE A 43 -0.31 18.19 -10.39
CA ILE A 43 0.55 17.11 -9.89
C ILE A 43 0.42 16.93 -8.37
N LEU A 44 -0.24 17.87 -7.68
CA LEU A 44 -0.39 17.83 -6.24
C LEU A 44 -1.45 16.80 -5.86
N TYR A 45 -1.19 15.94 -4.88
CA TYR A 45 -2.09 14.87 -4.44
C TYR A 45 -2.57 13.95 -5.56
N ALA A 46 -1.74 13.80 -6.59
CA ALA A 46 -2.07 13.06 -7.80
C ALA A 46 -1.87 11.55 -7.58
N PRO A 47 -2.76 10.67 -8.08
CA PRO A 47 -2.55 9.22 -8.01
C PRO A 47 -1.17 8.78 -8.54
N GLU A 48 -0.68 9.48 -9.56
CA GLU A 48 0.61 9.24 -10.21
C GLU A 48 1.80 9.36 -9.23
N ASN A 49 1.64 10.05 -8.09
CA ASN A 49 2.64 10.15 -7.03
C ASN A 49 2.93 8.81 -6.32
N LEU A 50 2.11 7.78 -6.53
CA LEU A 50 2.39 6.43 -6.03
C LEU A 50 3.47 5.69 -6.82
N THR A 51 3.85 6.20 -8.00
CA THR A 51 4.81 5.54 -8.89
C THR A 51 6.26 5.72 -8.40
N GLY A 52 7.07 4.69 -8.61
CA GLY A 52 8.49 4.70 -8.24
C GLY A 52 8.77 4.44 -6.76
N LYS A 53 9.96 4.87 -6.31
CA LYS A 53 10.40 4.65 -4.92
C LYS A 53 9.68 5.59 -3.97
N PRO A 54 9.21 5.12 -2.79
CA PRO A 54 8.59 5.99 -1.80
C PRO A 54 9.62 7.02 -1.31
N SER A 55 9.25 8.31 -1.40
CA SER A 55 10.11 9.43 -0.97
C SER A 55 9.60 10.15 0.28
N LYS A 56 8.29 10.03 0.58
CA LYS A 56 7.63 10.70 1.70
C LYS A 56 7.32 9.75 2.85
N TYR A 57 6.70 8.63 2.56
CA TYR A 57 6.48 7.58 3.56
C TYR A 57 7.81 6.91 3.93
N PRO A 58 8.06 6.61 5.23
CA PRO A 58 7.22 6.87 6.40
C PRO A 58 7.48 8.22 7.08
N ASN A 59 8.39 9.04 6.55
CA ASN A 59 8.88 10.25 7.20
C ASN A 59 7.83 11.37 7.31
N TYR A 60 6.87 11.43 6.38
CA TYR A 60 5.89 12.51 6.32
C TYR A 60 4.60 12.08 5.59
N GLY A 61 3.43 12.56 6.04
CA GLY A 61 2.11 12.09 5.58
C GLY A 61 1.32 13.07 4.71
N ASP A 62 1.34 14.38 5.03
CA ASP A 62 0.57 15.42 4.32
C ASP A 62 1.48 16.27 3.43
N ASP A 63 1.91 15.69 2.31
CA ASP A 63 2.78 16.34 1.31
C ASP A 63 2.05 16.45 -0.03
N PRO A 64 2.20 17.55 -0.78
CA PRO A 64 1.62 17.64 -2.10
C PRO A 64 2.10 16.56 -3.09
N ASN A 65 3.24 15.92 -2.84
CA ASN A 65 3.73 14.77 -3.62
C ASN A 65 3.31 13.41 -3.04
N SER A 66 2.35 13.35 -2.11
CA SER A 66 1.70 12.11 -1.70
C SER A 66 0.40 11.89 -2.49
N TYR A 67 -0.28 10.78 -2.24
CA TYR A 67 -1.63 10.53 -2.72
C TYR A 67 -2.48 10.09 -1.53
N THR A 68 -3.54 10.83 -1.24
CA THR A 68 -4.36 10.66 -0.03
C THR A 68 -5.77 10.26 -0.42
N LEU A 69 -6.21 9.08 0.05
CA LEU A 69 -7.60 8.63 -0.12
C LEU A 69 -8.48 9.27 0.95
N ARG A 70 -9.74 9.57 0.61
CA ARG A 70 -10.69 10.18 1.56
C ARG A 70 -10.96 9.26 2.74
N SER A 71 -11.08 7.97 2.46
CA SER A 71 -11.27 6.91 3.45
C SER A 71 -9.95 6.31 3.97
N TYR A 72 -8.80 6.96 3.71
CA TYR A 72 -7.52 6.44 4.18
C TYR A 72 -7.45 6.38 5.71
N GLY A 73 -7.40 5.15 6.23
CA GLY A 73 -7.31 4.87 7.66
C GLY A 73 -8.62 5.07 8.41
N SER A 74 -8.67 4.55 9.64
CA SER A 74 -9.85 4.59 10.51
C SER A 74 -9.79 5.66 11.59
N TRP A 75 -8.68 6.41 11.68
CA TRP A 75 -8.36 7.29 12.81
C TRP A 75 -9.39 8.41 13.01
N TRP A 76 -9.97 8.93 11.93
CA TRP A 76 -10.98 9.99 11.97
C TRP A 76 -12.33 9.48 12.48
N ASN A 77 -12.68 8.22 12.18
CA ASN A 77 -13.86 7.54 12.72
C ASN A 77 -13.65 7.01 14.16
N GLN A 78 -12.40 6.71 14.53
CA GLN A 78 -12.04 6.17 15.85
C GLN A 78 -11.62 7.26 16.85
N SER A 79 -11.48 8.51 16.40
CA SER A 79 -11.12 9.64 17.25
C SER A 79 -12.20 9.90 18.30
N GLU A 80 -11.80 10.30 19.51
CA GLU A 80 -12.75 10.74 20.55
C GLU A 80 -13.58 11.96 20.12
N ALA A 81 -13.06 12.74 19.18
CA ALA A 81 -13.76 13.89 18.60
C ALA A 81 -14.68 13.52 17.42
N ALA A 82 -14.71 12.26 16.99
CA ALA A 82 -15.54 11.80 15.88
C ALA A 82 -17.01 12.14 16.17
N GLN A 83 -17.63 12.88 15.26
CA GLN A 83 -19.04 13.25 15.38
C GLN A 83 -19.91 12.20 14.69
N PRO A 84 -21.06 11.82 15.27
CA PRO A 84 -22.02 11.01 14.56
C PRO A 84 -22.56 11.78 13.35
N ALA A 85 -23.00 11.05 12.33
CA ALA A 85 -23.71 11.62 11.18
C ALA A 85 -24.88 12.49 11.67
N TYR A 86 -24.98 13.70 11.11
CA TYR A 86 -26.04 14.65 11.48
C TYR A 86 -27.36 14.26 10.82
N MET A 87 -27.30 13.74 9.59
CA MET A 87 -28.41 13.23 8.82
C MET A 87 -28.13 11.80 8.32
N PRO A 88 -29.16 10.98 8.08
CA PRO A 88 -28.99 9.63 7.51
C PRO A 88 -28.30 9.60 6.14
N GLN A 89 -28.28 10.72 5.42
CA GLN A 89 -27.66 10.88 4.10
C GLN A 89 -26.14 11.04 4.19
N ASP A 90 -25.62 11.40 5.36
CA ASP A 90 -24.18 11.55 5.60
C ASP A 90 -23.48 10.18 5.74
N VAL A 91 -24.27 9.11 5.87
CA VAL A 91 -23.79 7.73 5.93
C VAL A 91 -24.14 7.04 4.63
N ASP A 92 -23.11 6.61 3.89
CA ASP A 92 -23.34 5.76 2.74
C ASP A 92 -24.03 4.46 3.18
N PRO A 93 -25.19 4.09 2.60
CA PRO A 93 -25.93 2.89 3.00
C PRO A 93 -25.17 1.60 2.65
N ILE A 94 -24.18 1.71 1.77
CA ILE A 94 -23.26 0.64 1.42
C ILE A 94 -21.88 1.10 1.90
N PRO A 95 -21.25 0.41 2.86
CA PRO A 95 -19.89 0.75 3.27
C PRO A 95 -18.96 0.50 2.08
N SER A 96 -18.49 1.58 1.46
CA SER A 96 -17.53 1.53 0.37
C SER A 96 -16.27 2.29 0.77
N GLU A 97 -15.13 1.61 0.70
CA GLU A 97 -13.82 2.24 0.87
C GLU A 97 -13.26 2.64 -0.48
N ASP A 98 -12.38 3.63 -0.46
CA ASP A 98 -11.66 4.04 -1.64
C ASP A 98 -10.67 2.96 -2.08
N PHE A 99 -10.51 2.80 -3.39
CA PHE A 99 -9.56 1.87 -3.97
C PHE A 99 -8.55 2.58 -4.86
N VAL A 100 -7.38 1.97 -4.99
CA VAL A 100 -6.40 2.28 -6.01
C VAL A 100 -5.81 0.96 -6.53
N THR A 101 -5.76 0.84 -7.84
CA THR A 101 -5.17 -0.30 -8.54
C THR A 101 -3.87 0.15 -9.17
N VAL A 102 -2.81 -0.60 -8.89
CA VAL A 102 -1.46 -0.32 -9.38
C VAL A 102 -0.93 -1.49 -10.18
N ARG A 103 -0.06 -1.19 -11.14
CA ARG A 103 0.75 -2.17 -11.85
C ARG A 103 2.20 -1.98 -11.42
N SER A 104 2.81 -3.03 -10.92
CA SER A 104 4.25 -3.10 -10.75
C SER A 104 4.90 -3.49 -12.07
N GLY A 105 6.05 -2.89 -12.38
CA GLY A 105 6.75 -3.21 -13.63
C GLY A 105 7.23 -4.66 -13.64
N ASP A 106 7.19 -5.31 -14.79
CA ASP A 106 7.74 -6.65 -14.97
C ASP A 106 9.25 -6.58 -14.73
N GLY A 107 9.69 -6.92 -13.53
CA GLY A 107 11.11 -7.02 -13.20
C GLY A 107 11.72 -8.13 -14.04
N CYS A 108 12.76 -7.81 -14.81
CA CYS A 108 13.69 -8.82 -15.34
C CYS A 108 14.34 -9.61 -14.21
#